data_AF-A0A4V3D9C5-F1
#
_entry.id   AF-A0A4V3D9C5-F1
#
_cell.length_a   1.000
_cell.length_b   1.000
_cell.length_c   1.000
_cell.angle_alpha   90.00
_cell.angle_beta   90.00
_cell.angle_gamma   90.00
#
_symmetry.space_group_name_H-M   'P 1'
#
loop_
_entity.id
_entity.type
_entity.pdbx_description
1 polymer ?
#
loop_
_entity_poly.entity_id
_entity_poly.type
_entity_poly.pdbx_seq_one_letter_code
_entity_poly.pdbx_strand_id
1 'polypeptide(L)'
;MTGGLVHLGLVFDGPEDLAASAAPTLRRALDGGDEVVVAADRGTVRNLREALGPDAERIAFPPPASLVRPSEPDFLTTVRRWARPDRRTTVLGQYLPTMSARACGFGEDALGVVLGDLPLTLICCCRRDLDPELLAALRRTHPQLATAIGVTANPDYRAPATTSPTPAALWGAVAGRVGVHGLADLGRLRRCVAEVAARAGLEGDAVRAAVLAVHEAAVHAVRRGEPDHAHLTLEVRALPGQTLFSELTGPHGIPVQQGPSGDPLAHLRPFCARAVVHEEPERRAVRVLSSV
;
A
#
# COMPACT_ATOMS: atom_id res chain seq x y z
N MET A 1 -14.40 18.83 -6.90
CA MET A 1 -14.17 17.43 -6.51
C MET A 1 -12.74 17.32 -6.04
N THR A 2 -12.52 17.25 -4.72
CA THR A 2 -11.20 17.09 -4.12
C THR A 2 -10.78 15.63 -4.27
N GLY A 3 -10.25 15.29 -5.44
CA GLY A 3 -9.62 13.98 -5.67
C GLY A 3 -8.40 13.80 -4.76
N GLY A 4 -8.09 12.55 -4.42
CA GLY A 4 -6.86 12.18 -3.73
C GLY A 4 -6.99 11.79 -2.26
N LEU A 5 -6.06 10.95 -1.82
CA LEU A 5 -5.96 10.42 -0.46
C LEU A 5 -5.46 11.51 0.51
N VAL A 6 -6.17 11.68 1.61
CA VAL A 6 -5.72 12.44 2.78
C VAL A 6 -5.33 11.41 3.85
N HIS A 7 -4.07 11.41 4.28
CA HIS A 7 -3.54 10.43 5.22
C HIS A 7 -3.05 11.10 6.50
N LEU A 8 -3.81 10.95 7.58
CA LEU A 8 -3.62 11.65 8.85
C LEU A 8 -3.16 10.68 9.94
N GLY A 9 -2.04 11.01 10.59
CA GLY A 9 -1.64 10.33 11.82
C GLY A 9 -2.29 10.99 13.03
N LEU A 10 -2.70 10.23 14.04
CA LEU A 10 -3.19 10.77 15.31
C LEU A 10 -2.48 10.05 16.46
N VAL A 11 -1.71 10.79 17.26
CA VAL A 11 -1.09 10.25 18.47
C VAL A 11 -1.87 10.74 19.67
N PHE A 12 -2.23 9.85 20.59
CA PHE A 12 -3.00 10.20 21.77
C PHE A 12 -2.51 9.52 23.06
N ASP A 13 -2.68 10.19 24.20
CA ASP A 13 -2.27 9.69 25.53
C ASP A 13 -3.40 8.98 26.29
N GLY A 14 -4.66 9.29 25.96
CA GLY A 14 -5.83 8.70 26.64
C GLY A 14 -7.15 9.03 25.97
N PRO A 15 -8.28 8.61 26.56
CA PRO A 15 -9.63 8.83 26.02
C PRO A 15 -9.97 10.28 25.69
N GLU A 16 -9.64 11.20 26.59
CA GLU A 16 -9.95 12.63 26.44
C GLU A 16 -9.13 13.26 25.31
N ASP A 17 -7.84 12.93 25.23
CA ASP A 17 -6.95 13.41 24.17
C ASP A 17 -7.32 12.84 22.80
N LEU A 18 -7.67 11.55 22.74
CA LEU A 18 -8.24 10.92 21.53
C LEU A 18 -9.49 11.68 21.06
N ALA A 19 -10.43 11.95 21.97
CA ALA A 19 -11.65 12.66 21.66
C ALA A 19 -11.37 14.08 21.16
N ALA A 20 -10.54 14.83 21.89
CA ALA A 20 -10.15 16.20 21.54
C ALA A 20 -9.49 16.26 20.17
N SER A 21 -8.63 15.29 19.84
CA SER A 21 -7.87 15.26 18.59
C SER A 21 -8.66 14.71 17.40
N ALA A 22 -9.55 13.72 17.60
CA ALA A 22 -10.30 13.09 16.50
C ALA A 22 -11.61 13.81 16.18
N ALA A 23 -12.38 14.23 17.20
CA ALA A 23 -13.74 14.74 17.02
C ALA A 23 -13.84 15.95 16.07
N PRO A 24 -12.92 16.94 16.09
CA PRO A 24 -12.98 18.06 15.16
C PRO A 24 -12.92 17.64 13.69
N THR A 25 -12.08 16.64 13.35
CA THR A 25 -11.95 16.15 11.98
C THR A 25 -13.15 15.31 11.58
N LEU A 26 -13.67 14.46 12.48
CA LEU A 26 -14.86 13.66 12.21
C LEU A 26 -16.11 14.52 12.00
N ARG A 27 -16.31 15.56 12.82
CA ARG A 27 -17.42 16.51 12.64
C ARG A 27 -17.33 17.27 11.32
N ARG A 28 -16.14 17.78 10.97
CA ARG A 28 -15.93 18.42 9.66
C ARG A 28 -16.24 17.49 8.49
N ALA A 29 -15.87 16.20 8.59
CA ALA A 29 -16.18 15.22 7.57
C ALA A 29 -17.71 15.01 7.46
N LEU A 30 -18.40 14.84 8.58
CA LEU A 30 -19.86 14.72 8.64
C LEU A 30 -20.57 15.95 8.04
N ASP A 31 -20.13 17.16 8.40
CA ASP A 31 -20.71 18.40 7.90
C ASP A 31 -20.42 18.62 6.42
N GLY A 32 -19.29 18.09 5.92
CA GLY A 32 -18.92 18.04 4.51
C GLY A 32 -19.68 16.98 3.69
N GLY A 33 -20.48 16.13 4.34
CA GLY A 33 -21.25 15.06 3.68
C GLY A 33 -20.46 13.78 3.43
N ASP A 34 -19.29 13.61 4.05
CA ASP A 34 -18.51 12.38 3.96
C ASP A 34 -19.27 11.21 4.61
N GLU A 35 -19.06 10.01 4.07
CA GLU A 35 -19.33 8.78 4.83
C GLU A 35 -18.25 8.62 5.89
N VAL A 36 -18.62 8.42 7.16
CA VAL A 36 -17.67 8.31 8.27
C VAL A 36 -17.72 6.92 8.89
N VAL A 37 -16.55 6.26 8.96
CA VAL A 37 -16.37 4.92 9.51
C VAL A 37 -15.31 4.95 10.61
N VAL A 38 -15.61 4.33 11.75
CA VAL A 38 -14.65 4.18 12.86
C VAL A 38 -14.40 2.69 13.11
N ALA A 39 -13.31 2.18 12.55
CA ALA A 39 -12.83 0.82 12.74
C ALA A 39 -11.74 0.83 13.82
N ALA A 40 -12.13 0.62 15.08
CA ALA A 40 -11.25 0.70 16.23
C ALA A 40 -11.63 -0.32 17.32
N ASP A 41 -10.81 -0.43 18.37
CA ASP A 41 -11.16 -1.25 19.52
C ASP A 41 -12.39 -0.72 20.27
N ARG A 42 -12.97 -1.57 21.13
CA ARG A 42 -14.21 -1.23 21.86
C ARG A 42 -14.06 0.00 22.77
N GLY A 43 -12.88 0.22 23.35
CA GLY A 43 -12.61 1.36 24.22
C GLY A 43 -12.58 2.66 23.41
N THR A 44 -11.83 2.67 22.31
CA THR A 44 -11.76 3.79 21.36
C THR A 44 -13.15 4.13 20.81
N VAL A 45 -13.93 3.13 20.38
CA VAL A 45 -15.30 3.33 19.89
C VAL A 45 -16.19 3.96 20.96
N ARG A 46 -16.16 3.45 22.20
CA ARG A 46 -16.96 3.99 23.30
C ARG A 46 -16.60 5.46 23.57
N ASN A 47 -15.31 5.78 23.69
CA ASN A 47 -14.85 7.13 24.01
C ASN A 47 -15.22 8.12 22.89
N LEU A 48 -15.12 7.70 21.62
CA LEU A 48 -15.54 8.52 20.49
C LEU A 48 -17.05 8.73 20.44
N ARG A 49 -17.86 7.69 20.73
CA ARG A 49 -19.33 7.85 20.81
C ARG A 49 -19.74 8.86 21.87
N GLU A 50 -19.13 8.79 23.05
CA GLU A 50 -19.39 9.73 24.14
C GLU A 50 -19.02 11.16 23.75
N ALA A 51 -17.83 11.36 23.16
CA ALA A 51 -17.36 12.68 22.76
C ALA A 51 -18.14 13.30 21.58
N LEU A 52 -18.63 12.47 20.67
CA LEU A 52 -19.39 12.91 19.49
C LEU A 52 -20.87 13.13 19.81
N GLY A 53 -21.41 12.48 20.84
CA GLY A 53 -22.80 12.64 21.26
C GLY A 53 -23.76 12.26 20.11
N PRO A 54 -24.75 13.12 19.78
CA PRO A 54 -25.70 12.85 18.69
C PRO A 54 -25.04 12.60 17.32
N ASP A 55 -23.87 13.20 17.05
CA ASP A 55 -23.16 13.00 15.78
C ASP A 55 -22.73 11.53 15.58
N ALA A 56 -22.58 10.77 16.67
CA ALA A 56 -22.22 9.35 16.61
C ALA A 56 -23.29 8.48 15.93
N GLU A 57 -24.54 8.94 15.82
CA GLU A 57 -25.60 8.22 15.10
C GLU A 57 -25.38 8.24 13.58
N ARG A 58 -24.59 9.19 13.08
CA ARG A 58 -24.26 9.36 11.65
C ARG A 58 -23.00 8.61 11.24
N ILE A 59 -22.36 7.90 12.17
CA ILE A 59 -21.07 7.22 11.97
C ILE A 59 -21.26 5.71 11.99
N ALA A 60 -20.64 5.02 11.03
CA ALA A 60 -20.57 3.56 11.02
C ALA A 60 -19.48 3.06 11.98
N PHE A 61 -19.86 2.19 12.92
CA PHE A 61 -18.94 1.54 13.85
C PHE A 61 -18.95 0.02 13.60
N PRO A 62 -18.16 -0.48 12.63
CA PRO A 62 -18.09 -1.90 12.35
C PRO A 62 -17.57 -2.69 13.56
N PRO A 63 -17.86 -4.00 13.64
CA PRO A 63 -17.40 -4.84 14.76
C PRO A 63 -15.86 -4.90 14.79
N PRO A 64 -15.24 -5.12 15.97
CA PRO A 64 -13.78 -5.13 16.10
C PRO A 64 -13.05 -6.12 15.18
N ALA A 65 -13.71 -7.21 14.76
CA ALA A 65 -13.16 -8.14 13.77
C ALA A 65 -12.96 -7.54 12.36
N SER A 66 -13.52 -6.36 12.10
CA SER A 66 -13.33 -5.59 10.86
C SER A 66 -12.13 -4.65 10.93
N LEU A 67 -11.42 -4.61 12.07
CA LEU A 67 -10.17 -3.88 12.20
C LEU A 67 -9.09 -4.62 11.40
N VAL A 68 -8.75 -4.08 10.24
CA VAL A 68 -7.70 -4.65 9.40
C VAL A 68 -6.39 -3.95 9.70
N ARG A 69 -5.34 -4.74 9.93
CA ARG A 69 -4.04 -4.21 10.34
C ARG A 69 -3.25 -3.78 9.10
N PRO A 70 -2.49 -2.68 9.15
CA PRO A 70 -1.62 -2.29 8.02
C PRO A 70 -0.64 -3.40 7.60
N SER A 71 -0.28 -4.30 8.52
CA SER A 71 0.57 -5.45 8.26
C SER A 71 -0.12 -6.65 7.59
N GLU A 72 -1.45 -6.65 7.46
CA GLU A 72 -2.21 -7.80 6.93
C GLU A 72 -2.30 -7.78 5.40
N PRO A 73 -2.27 -8.96 4.74
CA PRO A 73 -2.34 -9.07 3.28
C PRO A 73 -3.52 -8.33 2.64
N ASP A 74 -4.69 -8.35 3.28
CA ASP A 74 -5.93 -7.80 2.72
C ASP A 74 -6.16 -6.33 3.07
N PHE A 75 -5.21 -5.68 3.77
CA PHE A 75 -5.33 -4.30 4.25
C PHE A 75 -5.76 -3.32 3.17
N LEU A 76 -4.95 -3.15 2.12
CA LEU A 76 -5.26 -2.20 1.06
C LEU A 76 -6.55 -2.54 0.32
N THR A 77 -6.82 -3.83 0.09
CA THR A 77 -8.06 -4.24 -0.58
C THR A 77 -9.28 -3.90 0.27
N THR A 78 -9.17 -4.00 1.59
CA THR A 78 -10.23 -3.62 2.52
C THR A 78 -10.40 -2.10 2.54
N VAL A 79 -9.31 -1.35 2.65
CA VAL A 79 -9.36 0.13 2.65
C VAL A 79 -9.93 0.65 1.33
N ARG A 80 -9.55 0.07 0.18
CA ARG A 80 -10.09 0.42 -1.14
C ARG A 80 -11.60 0.24 -1.22
N ARG A 81 -12.19 -0.76 -0.54
CA ARG A 81 -13.65 -0.99 -0.54
C ARG A 81 -14.44 0.13 0.14
N TRP A 82 -13.80 0.95 0.96
CA TRP A 82 -14.42 2.14 1.54
C TRP A 82 -14.48 3.32 0.57
N ALA A 83 -13.69 3.31 -0.51
CA ALA A 83 -13.73 4.38 -1.50
C ALA A 83 -15.06 4.35 -2.26
N ARG A 84 -15.66 5.53 -2.44
CA ARG A 84 -16.89 5.72 -3.22
C ARG A 84 -16.60 6.66 -4.38
N PRO A 85 -17.19 6.43 -5.57
CA PRO A 85 -16.95 7.30 -6.73
C PRO A 85 -17.66 8.66 -6.60
N ASP A 86 -18.74 8.74 -5.84
CA ASP A 86 -19.65 9.88 -5.73
C ASP A 86 -19.41 10.77 -4.51
N ARG A 87 -18.67 10.28 -3.51
CA ARG A 87 -18.38 11.03 -2.27
C ARG A 87 -17.08 10.57 -1.62
N ARG A 88 -16.56 11.40 -0.71
CA ARG A 88 -15.41 11.04 0.12
C ARG A 88 -15.83 10.17 1.29
N THR A 89 -14.96 9.24 1.65
CA THR A 89 -15.12 8.43 2.86
C THR A 89 -13.99 8.76 3.84
N THR A 90 -14.36 9.16 5.05
CA THR A 90 -13.44 9.39 6.17
C THR A 90 -13.44 8.16 7.08
N VAL A 91 -12.28 7.51 7.21
CA VAL A 91 -12.11 6.29 8.00
C VAL A 91 -11.10 6.51 9.10
N LEU A 92 -11.50 6.25 10.34
CA LEU A 92 -10.58 6.20 11.48
C LEU A 92 -10.23 4.73 11.76
N GLY A 93 -8.94 4.42 11.69
CA GLY A 93 -8.32 3.15 12.05
C GLY A 93 -7.43 3.28 13.28
N GLN A 94 -7.10 2.16 13.93
CA GLN A 94 -6.30 2.15 15.15
C GLN A 94 -5.14 1.14 15.10
N TYR A 95 -3.95 1.58 15.51
CA TYR A 95 -2.80 0.72 15.77
C TYR A 95 -2.99 -0.11 17.04
N LEU A 96 -2.60 -1.38 16.99
CA LEU A 96 -2.68 -2.30 18.13
C LEU A 96 -1.29 -2.61 18.69
N PRO A 97 -1.18 -2.92 20.00
CA PRO A 97 0.10 -3.27 20.64
C PRO A 97 0.81 -4.48 20.02
N THR A 98 0.08 -5.38 19.36
CA THR A 98 0.63 -6.61 18.76
C THR A 98 1.21 -6.40 17.35
N MET A 99 1.20 -5.17 16.84
CA MET A 99 1.67 -4.86 15.50
C MET A 99 3.19 -4.70 15.45
N SER A 100 3.80 -5.12 14.32
CA SER A 100 5.21 -4.84 14.04
C SER A 100 5.35 -3.48 13.37
N ALA A 101 6.22 -2.62 13.89
CA ALA A 101 6.52 -1.30 13.32
C ALA A 101 6.98 -1.37 11.86
N ARG A 102 7.84 -2.34 11.54
CA ARG A 102 8.31 -2.60 10.17
C ARG A 102 7.15 -2.96 9.25
N ALA A 103 6.31 -3.92 9.66
CA ALA A 103 5.21 -4.38 8.83
C ALA A 103 4.11 -3.32 8.67
N CYS A 104 3.82 -2.56 9.72
CA CYS A 104 2.86 -1.47 9.65
C CYS A 104 3.36 -0.33 8.77
N GLY A 105 4.56 0.18 9.03
CA GLY A 105 5.12 1.28 8.24
C GLY A 105 5.17 0.97 6.74
N PHE A 106 5.35 -0.30 6.40
CA PHE A 106 5.30 -0.81 5.03
C PHE A 106 3.89 -0.79 4.41
N GLY A 107 2.87 -1.19 5.17
CA GLY A 107 1.46 -1.06 4.75
C GLY A 107 1.02 0.40 4.61
N GLU A 108 1.45 1.26 5.52
CA GLU A 108 1.17 2.70 5.48
C GLU A 108 1.80 3.38 4.26
N ASP A 109 3.08 3.08 3.96
CA ASP A 109 3.75 3.58 2.76
C ASP A 109 3.02 3.15 1.48
N ALA A 110 2.44 1.94 1.50
CA ALA A 110 1.67 1.43 0.37
C ALA A 110 0.34 2.16 0.15
N LEU A 111 -0.32 2.68 1.19
CA LEU A 111 -1.57 3.44 1.04
C LEU A 111 -1.39 4.65 0.12
N GLY A 112 -0.34 5.45 0.37
CA GLY A 112 -0.04 6.63 -0.43
C GLY A 112 0.24 6.30 -1.90
N VAL A 113 0.86 5.14 -2.16
CA VAL A 113 1.19 4.69 -3.51
C VAL A 113 -0.01 4.11 -4.25
N VAL A 114 -0.82 3.29 -3.58
CA VAL A 114 -1.86 2.47 -4.23
C VAL A 114 -3.22 3.15 -4.23
N LEU A 115 -3.53 3.92 -3.17
CA LEU A 115 -4.83 4.56 -3.00
C LEU A 115 -4.76 6.08 -3.17
N GLY A 116 -3.62 6.61 -3.63
CA GLY A 116 -3.30 8.04 -3.68
C GLY A 116 -4.33 8.91 -4.40
N ASP A 117 -5.04 8.37 -5.39
CA ASP A 117 -6.04 9.11 -6.17
C ASP A 117 -7.48 8.92 -5.65
N LEU A 118 -7.70 7.99 -4.72
CA LEU A 118 -9.03 7.69 -4.21
C LEU A 118 -9.54 8.80 -3.28
N PRO A 119 -10.84 9.11 -3.28
CA PRO A 119 -11.43 10.11 -2.40
C PRO A 119 -11.58 9.56 -0.98
N LEU A 120 -10.45 9.33 -0.31
CA LEU A 120 -10.38 8.77 1.03
C LEU A 120 -9.68 9.73 1.98
N THR A 121 -10.20 9.85 3.20
CA THR A 121 -9.48 10.43 4.33
C THR A 121 -9.24 9.32 5.34
N LEU A 122 -8.00 8.95 5.58
CA LEU A 122 -7.63 7.91 6.54
C LEU A 122 -7.01 8.57 7.77
N ILE A 123 -7.55 8.26 8.95
CA ILE A 123 -7.06 8.73 10.24
C ILE A 123 -6.54 7.52 11.01
N CYS A 124 -5.23 7.31 11.01
CA CYS A 124 -4.60 6.21 11.73
C CYS A 124 -4.20 6.68 13.13
N CYS A 125 -4.91 6.20 14.17
CA CYS A 125 -4.62 6.56 15.54
C CYS A 125 -3.68 5.56 16.22
N CYS A 126 -2.77 6.08 17.05
CA CYS A 126 -1.78 5.30 17.78
C CYS A 126 -1.67 5.87 19.20
N ARG A 127 -1.70 5.01 20.22
CA ARG A 127 -1.50 5.45 21.60
C ARG A 127 -0.03 5.80 21.80
N ARG A 128 0.27 6.84 22.56
CA ARG A 128 1.65 7.27 22.85
C ARG A 128 2.43 6.24 23.69
N ASP A 129 1.73 5.40 24.44
CA ASP A 129 2.35 4.35 25.26
C ASP A 129 2.62 3.04 24.49
N LEU A 130 2.32 2.99 23.18
CA LEU A 130 2.76 1.87 22.34
C LEU A 130 4.27 1.89 22.12
N ASP A 131 4.75 0.80 21.52
CA ASP A 131 6.14 0.68 21.05
C ASP A 131 6.61 1.98 20.35
N PRO A 132 7.71 2.60 20.81
CA PRO A 132 8.29 3.77 20.17
C PRO A 132 8.54 3.60 18.68
N GLU A 133 8.83 2.39 18.20
CA GLU A 133 9.01 2.11 16.78
C GLU A 133 7.69 2.24 15.98
N LEU A 134 6.55 1.88 16.57
CA LEU A 134 5.24 2.07 15.94
C LEU A 134 4.89 3.56 15.83
N LEU A 135 5.21 4.35 16.85
CA LEU A 135 5.05 5.81 16.81
C LEU A 135 5.96 6.45 15.76
N ALA A 136 7.21 6.00 15.68
CA ALA A 136 8.14 6.44 14.64
C ALA A 136 7.64 6.06 13.24
N ALA A 137 7.06 4.86 13.08
CA ALA A 137 6.46 4.43 11.81
C ALA A 137 5.27 5.32 11.42
N LEU A 138 4.36 5.63 12.35
CA LEU A 138 3.25 6.56 12.08
C LEU A 138 3.77 7.93 11.67
N ARG A 139 4.70 8.52 12.43
CA ARG A 139 5.26 9.84 12.11
C ARG A 139 6.02 9.86 10.79
N ARG A 140 6.70 8.79 10.41
CA ARG A 140 7.40 8.73 9.12
C ARG A 140 6.43 8.71 7.93
N THR A 141 5.27 8.07 8.07
CA THR A 141 4.42 7.67 6.93
C THR A 141 3.22 8.58 6.67
N HIS A 142 2.87 9.45 7.63
CA HIS A 142 1.70 10.33 7.52
C HIS A 142 2.11 11.76 7.19
N PRO A 143 1.70 12.34 6.05
CA PRO A 143 2.01 13.73 5.67
C PRO A 143 1.54 14.78 6.68
N GLN A 144 0.46 14.49 7.39
CA GLN A 144 -0.20 15.41 8.30
C GLN A 144 -0.60 14.68 9.58
N LEU A 145 -0.73 15.45 10.66
CA LEU A 145 -1.19 14.95 11.96
C LEU A 145 -2.53 15.60 12.33
N ALA A 146 -3.47 14.80 12.80
CA ALA A 146 -4.69 15.29 13.44
C ALA A 146 -4.40 15.55 14.92
N THR A 147 -4.74 16.75 15.40
CA THR A 147 -4.55 17.22 16.77
C THR A 147 -5.79 17.95 17.27
N ALA A 148 -5.85 18.24 18.57
CA ALA A 148 -6.95 19.00 19.16
C ALA A 148 -7.17 20.40 18.56
N ILE A 149 -6.10 21.03 18.04
CA ILE A 149 -6.17 22.35 17.39
C ILE A 149 -6.42 22.27 15.88
N GLY A 150 -6.50 21.06 15.31
CA GLY A 150 -6.73 20.82 13.89
C GLY A 150 -5.66 19.95 13.23
N VAL A 151 -5.66 19.95 11.90
CA VAL A 151 -4.72 19.18 11.09
C VAL A 151 -3.45 20.02 10.86
N THR A 152 -2.30 19.48 11.20
CA THR A 152 -0.99 20.13 11.07
C THR A 152 -0.07 19.35 10.13
N ALA A 153 0.89 20.03 9.49
CA ALA A 153 1.91 19.35 8.69
C ALA A 153 2.84 18.54 9.59
N ASN A 154 3.25 17.36 9.12
CA ASN A 154 4.15 16.49 9.85
C ASN A 154 5.60 16.67 9.35
N PRO A 155 6.53 17.24 10.14
CA PRO A 155 7.92 17.44 9.70
C PRO A 155 8.71 16.12 9.58
N ASP A 156 8.26 15.07 10.26
CA ASP A 156 8.89 13.75 10.24
C ASP A 156 8.47 12.92 9.02
N TYR A 157 7.46 13.40 8.27
CA TYR A 157 6.98 12.71 7.08
C TYR A 157 8.10 12.53 6.06
N ARG A 158 8.20 11.32 5.53
CA ARG A 158 9.01 10.98 4.38
C ARG A 158 8.08 10.37 3.35
N ALA A 159 8.01 10.99 2.17
CA ALA A 159 7.29 10.39 1.06
C ALA A 159 7.79 8.96 0.84
N PRO A 160 6.89 7.98 0.63
CA PRO A 160 7.30 6.63 0.31
C PRO A 160 8.31 6.71 -0.82
N ALA A 161 9.47 6.08 -0.67
CA ALA A 161 10.43 6.02 -1.75
C ALA A 161 9.68 5.48 -2.99
N THR A 162 9.96 6.02 -4.17
CA THR A 162 9.40 5.46 -5.41
C THR A 162 9.79 3.98 -5.58
N THR A 163 10.83 3.57 -4.85
CA THR A 163 11.36 2.21 -4.71
C THR A 163 10.90 1.46 -3.44
N SER A 164 10.05 2.06 -2.59
CA SER A 164 9.55 1.38 -1.39
C SER A 164 8.78 0.14 -1.84
N PRO A 165 9.15 -1.05 -1.35
CA PRO A 165 8.47 -2.26 -1.77
C PRO A 165 7.00 -2.15 -1.35
N THR A 166 6.04 -2.36 -2.25
CA THR A 166 4.65 -2.64 -1.82
C THR A 166 4.56 -4.14 -1.56
N PRO A 167 4.17 -4.68 -0.38
CA PRO A 167 4.15 -6.13 -0.17
C PRO A 167 3.44 -6.82 -1.33
N ALA A 168 4.07 -7.83 -1.92
CA ALA A 168 3.46 -8.60 -3.01
C ALA A 168 2.06 -9.10 -2.60
N ALA A 169 1.90 -9.48 -1.32
CA ALA A 169 0.63 -9.90 -0.74
C ALA A 169 -0.52 -8.89 -0.89
N LEU A 170 -0.26 -7.58 -0.99
CA LEU A 170 -1.30 -6.55 -1.12
C LEU A 170 -2.01 -6.54 -2.47
N TRP A 171 -1.43 -7.21 -3.46
CA TRP A 171 -1.98 -7.27 -4.82
C TRP A 171 -2.88 -8.49 -5.03
N GLY A 172 -3.31 -9.12 -3.94
CA GLY A 172 -4.16 -10.30 -3.94
C GLY A 172 -3.38 -11.61 -3.94
N ALA A 173 -4.09 -12.73 -4.05
CA ALA A 173 -3.50 -14.05 -4.14
C ALA A 173 -2.63 -14.21 -5.40
N VAL A 174 -1.66 -15.13 -5.33
CA VAL A 174 -0.84 -15.49 -6.51
C VAL A 174 -1.75 -16.13 -7.55
N ALA A 175 -1.94 -15.45 -8.67
CA ALA A 175 -2.76 -15.89 -9.80
C ALA A 175 -1.94 -16.64 -10.86
N GLY A 176 -0.61 -16.52 -10.81
CA GLY A 176 0.31 -17.29 -11.64
C GLY A 176 1.72 -17.32 -11.05
N ARG A 177 2.43 -18.43 -11.23
CA ARG A 177 3.82 -18.59 -10.78
C ARG A 177 4.65 -19.30 -11.84
N VAL A 178 5.83 -18.77 -12.16
CA VAL A 178 6.75 -19.33 -13.15
C VAL A 178 8.17 -19.28 -12.62
N GLY A 179 8.88 -20.41 -12.63
CA GLY A 179 10.33 -20.45 -12.47
C GLY A 179 11.01 -20.01 -13.76
N VAL A 180 12.03 -19.16 -13.65
CA VAL A 180 12.83 -18.64 -14.76
C VAL A 180 14.28 -18.94 -14.44
N HIS A 181 14.87 -19.83 -15.22
CA HIS A 181 16.24 -20.32 -15.10
C HIS A 181 17.17 -19.75 -16.18
N GLY A 182 16.61 -19.02 -17.15
CA GLY A 182 17.35 -18.36 -18.21
C GLY A 182 16.44 -17.80 -19.29
N LEU A 183 17.04 -17.33 -20.40
CA LEU A 183 16.31 -16.69 -21.49
C LEU A 183 15.30 -17.63 -22.18
N ALA A 184 15.52 -18.95 -22.11
CA ALA A 184 14.61 -19.95 -22.68
C ALA A 184 13.23 -19.97 -22.01
N ASP A 185 13.15 -19.61 -20.72
CA ASP A 185 11.89 -19.63 -19.96
C ASP A 185 10.99 -18.41 -20.23
N LEU A 186 11.51 -17.40 -20.93
CA LEU A 186 10.80 -16.14 -21.17
C LEU A 186 9.51 -16.34 -21.99
N GLY A 187 9.45 -17.39 -22.82
CA GLY A 187 8.20 -17.76 -23.51
C GLY A 187 7.09 -18.18 -22.55
N ARG A 188 7.42 -18.96 -21.51
CA ARG A 188 6.49 -19.41 -20.47
C ARG A 188 6.06 -18.25 -19.57
N LEU A 189 7.01 -17.38 -19.22
CA LEU A 189 6.74 -16.15 -18.48
C LEU A 189 5.71 -15.27 -19.21
N ARG A 190 5.91 -15.00 -20.51
CA ARG A 190 4.98 -14.15 -21.29
C ARG A 190 3.56 -14.73 -21.33
N ARG A 191 3.41 -16.05 -21.50
CA ARG A 191 2.10 -16.71 -21.48
C ARG A 191 1.40 -16.58 -20.14
N CYS A 192 2.11 -16.85 -19.03
CA CYS A 192 1.56 -16.71 -17.68
C CYS A 192 1.04 -15.29 -17.42
N VAL A 193 1.84 -14.27 -17.75
CA VAL A 193 1.46 -12.85 -17.57
C VAL A 193 0.23 -12.51 -18.42
N ALA A 194 0.21 -12.92 -19.69
CA ALA A 194 -0.92 -12.68 -20.59
C ALA A 194 -2.23 -13.33 -20.09
N GLU A 195 -2.15 -14.58 -19.64
CA GLU A 195 -3.32 -15.30 -19.10
C GLU A 195 -3.86 -14.65 -17.83
N VAL A 196 -2.99 -14.27 -16.90
CA VAL A 196 -3.42 -13.61 -15.66
C VAL A 196 -3.99 -12.22 -15.95
N ALA A 197 -3.37 -11.45 -16.86
CA ALA A 197 -3.86 -10.14 -17.28
C ALA A 197 -5.26 -10.23 -17.93
N ALA A 198 -5.45 -11.17 -18.85
CA ALA A 198 -6.74 -11.39 -19.50
C ALA A 198 -7.82 -11.80 -18.48
N ARG A 199 -7.51 -12.72 -17.56
CA ARG A 199 -8.43 -13.11 -16.47
C ARG A 199 -8.78 -11.94 -15.54
N ALA A 200 -7.89 -10.98 -15.40
CA ALA A 200 -8.11 -9.76 -14.61
C ALA A 200 -8.93 -8.68 -15.35
N GLY A 201 -9.28 -8.93 -16.62
CA GLY A 201 -10.05 -8.01 -17.46
C GLY A 201 -9.22 -6.97 -18.20
N LEU A 202 -7.90 -7.17 -18.35
CA LEU A 202 -7.10 -6.33 -19.25
C LEU A 202 -7.34 -6.79 -20.69
N GLU A 203 -7.38 -5.83 -21.62
CA GLU A 203 -7.62 -6.10 -23.04
C GLU A 203 -6.55 -5.48 -23.94
N GLY A 204 -6.39 -6.03 -25.14
CA GLY A 204 -5.60 -5.43 -26.23
C GLY A 204 -4.19 -4.97 -25.83
N ASP A 205 -3.95 -3.67 -25.96
CA ASP A 205 -2.65 -3.05 -25.68
C ASP A 205 -2.23 -3.13 -24.21
N ALA A 206 -3.17 -3.15 -23.27
CA ALA A 206 -2.85 -3.26 -21.85
C ALA A 206 -2.20 -4.62 -21.52
N VAL A 207 -2.71 -5.70 -22.11
CA VAL A 207 -2.11 -7.04 -21.96
C VAL A 207 -0.71 -7.06 -22.59
N ARG A 208 -0.55 -6.48 -23.79
CA ARG A 208 0.76 -6.41 -24.47
C ARG A 208 1.78 -5.61 -23.67
N ALA A 209 1.39 -4.46 -23.13
CA ALA A 209 2.24 -3.60 -22.31
C ALA A 209 2.70 -4.32 -21.03
N ALA A 210 1.77 -4.96 -20.30
CA ALA A 210 2.10 -5.73 -19.10
C ALA A 210 3.06 -6.90 -19.41
N VAL A 211 2.80 -7.65 -20.49
CA VAL A 211 3.69 -8.74 -20.94
C VAL A 211 5.08 -8.22 -21.27
N LEU A 212 5.18 -7.09 -21.98
CA LEU A 212 6.46 -6.50 -22.35
C LEU A 212 7.23 -5.99 -21.13
N ALA A 213 6.55 -5.28 -20.21
CA ALA A 213 7.19 -4.75 -19.01
C ALA A 213 7.78 -5.88 -18.13
N VAL A 214 7.04 -6.98 -17.93
CA VAL A 214 7.52 -8.13 -17.15
C VAL A 214 8.59 -8.91 -17.92
N HIS A 215 8.48 -9.01 -19.25
CA HIS A 215 9.49 -9.64 -20.10
C HIS A 215 10.84 -8.92 -19.99
N GLU A 216 10.86 -7.61 -20.16
CA GLU A 216 12.08 -6.81 -20.08
C GLU A 216 12.66 -6.79 -18.65
N ALA A 217 11.81 -6.75 -17.62
CA ALA A 217 12.24 -6.93 -16.24
C ALA A 217 12.93 -8.29 -16.01
N ALA A 218 12.42 -9.37 -16.61
CA ALA A 218 13.03 -10.69 -16.55
C ALA A 218 14.34 -10.78 -17.35
N VAL A 219 14.39 -10.20 -18.55
CA VAL A 219 15.62 -10.12 -19.35
C VAL A 219 16.72 -9.40 -18.57
N HIS A 220 16.38 -8.26 -17.95
CA HIS A 220 17.29 -7.49 -17.12
C HIS A 220 17.80 -8.29 -15.92
N ALA A 221 16.90 -8.97 -15.21
CA ALA A 221 17.24 -9.78 -14.04
C ALA A 221 18.12 -11.00 -14.42
N VAL A 222 17.78 -11.71 -15.51
CA VAL A 222 18.55 -12.87 -16.00
C VAL A 222 19.95 -12.44 -16.48
N ARG A 223 20.07 -11.35 -17.25
CA ARG A 223 21.36 -10.87 -17.76
C ARG A 223 22.30 -10.36 -16.67
N ARG A 224 21.77 -10.03 -15.50
CA ARG A 224 22.55 -9.61 -14.32
C ARG A 224 22.81 -10.73 -13.33
N GLY A 225 22.12 -11.86 -13.44
CA GLY A 225 22.49 -13.07 -12.72
C GLY A 225 23.70 -13.72 -13.38
N GLU A 226 24.50 -14.47 -12.62
CA GLU A 226 25.53 -15.30 -13.25
C GLU A 226 24.89 -16.37 -14.14
N PRO A 227 25.51 -16.71 -15.29
CA PRO A 227 24.93 -17.60 -16.30
C PRO A 227 24.47 -18.97 -15.78
N ASP A 228 25.05 -19.46 -14.68
CA ASP A 228 24.82 -20.81 -14.17
C ASP A 228 23.84 -20.87 -12.97
N HIS A 229 23.34 -19.73 -12.46
CA HIS A 229 22.61 -19.67 -11.17
C HIS A 229 21.38 -18.75 -11.11
N ALA A 230 20.85 -18.24 -12.23
CA ALA A 230 19.65 -17.41 -12.21
C ALA A 230 18.39 -18.23 -11.86
N HIS A 231 18.20 -18.61 -10.59
CA HIS A 231 16.95 -19.20 -10.11
C HIS A 231 15.96 -18.10 -9.73
N LEU A 232 15.30 -17.53 -10.75
CA LEU A 232 14.26 -16.53 -10.52
C LEU A 232 12.88 -17.19 -10.40
N THR A 233 12.02 -16.63 -9.58
CA THR A 233 10.60 -16.94 -9.50
C THR A 233 9.79 -15.70 -9.85
N LEU A 234 9.00 -15.77 -10.90
CA LEU A 234 7.93 -14.83 -11.18
C LEU A 234 6.69 -15.23 -10.40
N GLU A 235 6.14 -14.31 -9.62
CA GLU A 235 4.76 -14.34 -9.16
C GLU A 235 3.95 -13.24 -9.84
N VAL A 236 2.77 -13.59 -10.34
CA VAL A 236 1.81 -12.64 -10.91
C VAL A 236 0.56 -12.63 -10.05
N ARG A 237 0.12 -11.45 -9.68
CA ARG A 237 -1.07 -11.18 -8.86
C ARG A 237 -1.94 -10.16 -9.59
N ALA A 238 -3.24 -10.27 -9.39
CA ALA A 238 -4.20 -9.41 -10.04
C ALA A 238 -5.27 -8.97 -9.05
N LEU A 239 -5.60 -7.68 -9.08
CA LEU A 239 -6.79 -7.17 -8.43
C LEU A 239 -7.92 -7.05 -9.47
N PRO A 240 -9.16 -7.43 -9.13
CA PRO A 240 -10.32 -7.16 -9.98
C PRO A 240 -10.40 -5.65 -10.31
N GLY A 241 -10.54 -5.35 -11.60
CA GLY A 241 -10.57 -3.97 -12.09
C GLY A 241 -9.21 -3.41 -12.52
N GLN A 242 -8.49 -4.16 -13.37
CA GLN A 242 -7.43 -3.68 -14.28
C GLN A 242 -5.99 -3.51 -13.74
N THR A 243 -5.65 -3.99 -12.54
CA THR A 243 -4.27 -3.90 -12.04
C THR A 243 -3.57 -5.25 -11.96
N LEU A 244 -2.40 -5.33 -12.59
CA LEU A 244 -1.50 -6.48 -12.56
C LEU A 244 -0.22 -6.14 -11.78
N PHE A 245 0.10 -6.94 -10.78
CA PHE A 245 1.37 -6.86 -10.07
C PHE A 245 2.20 -8.12 -10.36
N SER A 246 3.45 -7.91 -10.77
CA SER A 246 4.39 -8.97 -11.04
C SER A 246 5.65 -8.79 -10.20
N GLU A 247 6.09 -9.83 -9.50
CA GLU A 247 7.34 -9.85 -8.75
C GLU A 247 8.24 -10.95 -9.26
N LEU A 248 9.41 -10.58 -9.76
CA LEU A 248 10.51 -11.48 -10.09
C LEU A 248 11.47 -11.52 -8.91
N THR A 249 11.71 -12.69 -8.34
CA THR A 249 12.54 -12.87 -7.15
C THR A 249 13.67 -13.83 -7.42
N GLY A 250 14.89 -13.52 -6.99
CA GLY A 250 16.02 -14.44 -7.06
C GLY A 250 17.01 -14.31 -5.91
N PRO A 251 17.93 -15.28 -5.78
CA PRO A 251 19.06 -15.18 -4.87
C PRO A 251 19.97 -14.01 -5.27
N HIS A 252 20.64 -13.40 -4.29
CA HIS A 252 21.63 -12.36 -4.55
C HIS A 252 22.89 -12.97 -5.19
N GLY A 253 23.45 -12.34 -6.23
CA GLY A 253 24.78 -12.65 -6.76
C GLY A 253 25.66 -11.41 -6.79
N ILE A 254 26.60 -11.30 -5.82
CA ILE A 254 27.77 -10.39 -5.68
C ILE A 254 27.50 -8.85 -5.79
N PRO A 255 28.20 -7.96 -5.04
CA PRO A 255 27.87 -6.53 -5.02
C PRO A 255 28.00 -5.88 -6.39
N VAL A 256 27.02 -5.05 -6.75
CA VAL A 256 27.06 -4.21 -7.94
C VAL A 256 28.14 -3.14 -7.74
N GLN A 257 29.19 -3.14 -8.57
CA GLN A 257 29.93 -1.90 -8.83
C GLN A 257 28.90 -0.87 -9.33
N GLN A 258 28.76 0.23 -8.60
CA GLN A 258 27.87 1.32 -8.96
C GLN A 258 28.29 1.92 -10.31
N GLY A 259 27.66 1.44 -11.39
CA GLY A 259 27.64 2.13 -12.67
C GLY A 259 26.85 3.44 -12.56
N PRO A 260 27.01 4.37 -13.52
CA PRO A 260 26.61 5.76 -13.37
C PRO A 260 25.11 5.90 -13.04
N SER A 261 24.82 6.82 -12.13
CA SER A 261 23.50 7.12 -11.55
C SER A 261 22.38 7.20 -12.60
N GLY A 262 21.58 6.16 -12.71
CA GLY A 262 20.40 6.12 -13.58
C GLY A 262 19.43 5.04 -13.12
N ASP A 263 18.13 5.28 -13.29
CA ASP A 263 17.09 4.27 -13.03
C ASP A 263 17.26 3.10 -14.01
N PRO A 264 17.67 1.90 -13.55
CA PRO A 264 17.97 0.77 -14.43
C PRO A 264 16.73 0.24 -15.16
N LEU A 265 15.54 0.63 -14.73
CA LEU A 265 14.25 0.22 -15.30
C LEU A 265 13.54 1.39 -16.01
N ALA A 266 14.22 2.50 -16.28
CA ALA A 266 13.62 3.67 -16.95
C ALA A 266 12.94 3.31 -18.28
N HIS A 267 13.50 2.33 -19.01
CA HIS A 267 12.95 1.83 -20.27
C HIS A 267 11.60 1.09 -20.13
N LEU A 268 11.19 0.71 -18.91
CA LEU A 268 9.90 0.04 -18.64
C LEU A 268 8.75 1.03 -18.46
N ARG A 269 9.03 2.30 -18.12
CA ARG A 269 8.02 3.32 -17.80
C ARG A 269 6.93 3.52 -18.87
N PRO A 270 7.19 3.38 -20.19
CA PRO A 270 6.13 3.46 -21.19
C PRO A 270 5.12 2.30 -21.15
N PHE A 271 5.46 1.19 -20.49
CA PHE A 271 4.71 -0.08 -20.56
C PHE A 271 4.08 -0.48 -19.22
N CYS A 272 4.35 0.26 -18.16
CA CYS A 272 3.81 -0.01 -16.83
C CYS A 272 3.68 1.29 -16.03
N ALA A 273 2.72 1.34 -15.12
CA ALA A 273 2.57 2.48 -14.21
C ALA A 273 3.78 2.63 -13.29
N ARG A 274 4.42 1.51 -12.90
CA ARG A 274 5.59 1.54 -12.01
C ARG A 274 6.45 0.29 -12.17
N ALA A 275 7.77 0.46 -12.12
CA ALA A 275 8.73 -0.64 -12.00
C ALA A 275 9.82 -0.29 -10.98
N VAL A 276 10.21 -1.25 -10.15
CA VAL A 276 11.14 -1.07 -9.03
C VAL A 276 12.08 -2.26 -8.91
N VAL A 277 13.36 -1.98 -8.68
CA VAL A 277 14.33 -2.98 -8.20
C VAL A 277 14.47 -2.82 -6.69
N HIS A 278 14.36 -3.94 -5.98
CA HIS A 278 14.58 -4.04 -4.54
C HIS A 278 15.71 -5.05 -4.27
N GLU A 279 16.64 -4.66 -3.42
CA GLU A 279 17.79 -5.47 -3.05
C GLU A 279 17.81 -5.59 -1.52
N GLU A 280 17.61 -6.81 -1.02
CA GLU A 280 17.80 -7.22 0.36
C GLU A 280 19.09 -8.05 0.47
N PRO A 281 19.72 -8.15 1.66
CA PRO A 281 21.00 -8.85 1.82
C PRO A 281 21.06 -10.25 1.21
N GLU A 282 19.93 -10.97 1.15
CA GLU A 282 19.85 -12.34 0.66
C GLU A 282 18.99 -12.51 -0.61
N ARG A 283 18.28 -11.45 -1.04
CA ARG A 283 17.24 -11.54 -2.06
C ARG A 283 17.20 -10.30 -2.93
N ARG A 284 17.10 -10.51 -4.24
CA ARG A 284 16.74 -9.45 -5.19
C ARG A 284 15.31 -9.64 -5.67
N ALA A 285 14.55 -8.55 -5.74
CA ALA A 285 13.22 -8.54 -6.34
C ALA A 285 13.10 -7.43 -7.39
N VAL A 286 12.52 -7.73 -8.55
CA VAL A 286 12.06 -6.73 -9.51
C VAL A 286 10.54 -6.77 -9.51
N ARG A 287 9.91 -5.64 -9.22
CA ARG A 287 8.45 -5.49 -9.15
C ARG A 287 7.96 -4.62 -10.28
N VAL A 288 6.90 -5.06 -10.95
CA VAL A 288 6.26 -4.35 -12.05
C VAL A 288 4.77 -4.24 -11.74
N LEU A 289 4.27 -3.01 -11.72
CA LEU A 289 2.87 -2.68 -11.58
C LEU A 289 2.36 -2.16 -12.92
N SER A 290 1.44 -2.91 -13.53
CA SER A 290 0.74 -2.50 -14.75
C SER A 290 -0.70 -2.18 -14.38
N SER A 291 -1.11 -0.94 -14.60
CA SER A 291 -2.51 -0.52 -14.56
C SER A 291 -2.89 0.04 -15.92
N VAL A 292 -4.17 -0.03 -16.26
CA VAL A 292 -4.77 0.71 -17.37
C VAL A 292 -5.12 2.11 -16.90
#